data_AF-A0A2P5XE51-F1
#
_entry.id   AF-A0A2P5XE51-F1
#
_cell.length_a   1.000
_cell.length_b   1.000
_cell.length_c   1.000
_cell.angle_alpha   90.00
_cell.angle_beta   90.00
_cell.angle_gamma   90.00
#
_symmetry.space_group_name_H-M   'P 1'
#
loop_
_entity.id
_entity.type
_entity.pdbx_description
1 polymer ?
#
loop_
_entity_poly.entity_id
_entity_poly.type
_entity_poly.pdbx_seq_one_letter_code
_entity_poly.pdbx_strand_id
1 'polypeptide(L)' 'MTSGTRMPTWKERENNKRRERRRRAIAAKIFAGLRMYGNYKLPKHCDNNEVLKALCDEAGWTVEEDGTTYKKKLSLCLM' A
#
# COMPACT_ATOMS: atom_id res chain seq x y z
N MET A 1 -3.55 15.05 -27.47
CA MET A 1 -3.86 13.63 -27.18
C MET A 1 -5.10 13.58 -26.32
N THR A 2 -6.28 13.56 -26.93
CA THR A 2 -7.57 13.48 -26.22
C THR A 2 -8.13 12.08 -26.43
N SER A 3 -7.78 11.16 -25.55
CA SER A 3 -8.46 9.85 -25.53
C SER A 3 -9.90 10.08 -25.08
N GLY A 4 -10.81 10.20 -26.04
CA GLY A 4 -12.24 10.37 -25.79
C GLY A 4 -12.74 9.33 -24.79
N THR A 5 -13.50 9.80 -23.80
CA THR A 5 -14.05 9.04 -22.69
C THR A 5 -15.07 8.02 -23.21
N ARG A 6 -14.59 6.94 -23.84
CA ARG A 6 -15.44 5.82 -24.23
C ARG A 6 -16.06 5.23 -22.97
N MET A 7 -17.39 5.22 -22.93
CA MET A 7 -18.11 4.54 -21.86
C MET A 7 -17.73 3.05 -21.88
N PRO A 8 -17.15 2.52 -20.79
CA PRO A 8 -16.73 1.13 -20.76
C PRO A 8 -17.95 0.23 -20.90
N THR A 9 -17.82 -0.79 -21.75
CA THR A 9 -18.82 -1.84 -21.93
C THR A 9 -19.03 -2.60 -20.64
N TRP A 10 -20.17 -3.29 -20.55
CA TRP A 10 -20.50 -4.10 -19.37
C TRP A 10 -19.42 -5.15 -19.06
N LYS A 11 -18.87 -5.80 -20.11
CA LYS A 11 -17.76 -6.77 -19.99
C LYS A 11 -16.47 -6.14 -19.48
N GLU A 12 -16.11 -4.93 -19.94
CA GLU A 12 -14.94 -4.18 -19.45
C GLU A 12 -15.11 -3.78 -17.98
N ARG A 13 -16.31 -3.35 -17.58
CA ARG A 13 -16.61 -3.04 -16.16
C ARG A 13 -16.51 -4.26 -15.27
N GLU A 14 -17.03 -5.40 -15.71
CA GLU A 14 -16.94 -6.65 -14.95
C GLU A 14 -15.50 -7.13 -14.81
N ASN A 15 -14.71 -7.06 -15.89
CA ASN A 15 -13.29 -7.38 -15.87
C ASN A 15 -12.50 -6.46 -14.92
N ASN A 16 -12.80 -5.16 -14.91
CA ASN A 16 -12.21 -4.21 -13.96
C ASN A 16 -12.59 -4.54 -12.52
N LYS A 17 -13.86 -4.87 -12.25
CA LYS A 17 -14.29 -5.32 -10.91
C LYS A 17 -13.54 -6.59 -10.47
N ARG A 18 -13.36 -7.56 -11.38
CA ARG A 18 -12.64 -8.81 -11.08
C ARG A 18 -11.16 -8.55 -10.82
N ARG A 19 -10.51 -7.73 -11.64
CA ARG A 19 -9.11 -7.31 -11.44
C ARG A 19 -8.95 -6.58 -10.11
N GLU A 20 -9.88 -5.71 -9.76
CA GLU A 20 -9.84 -4.96 -8.52
C GLU A 20 -10.02 -5.86 -7.30
N ARG A 21 -10.97 -6.79 -7.33
CA ARG A 21 -11.12 -7.82 -6.29
C ARG A 21 -9.85 -8.65 -6.13
N ARG A 22 -9.23 -9.08 -7.25
CA ARG A 22 -7.98 -9.84 -7.21
C ARG A 22 -6.83 -9.02 -6.61
N ARG A 23 -6.68 -7.75 -7.00
CA ARG A 23 -5.70 -6.83 -6.38
C ARG A 23 -5.90 -6.73 -4.88
N ARG A 24 -7.13 -6.46 -4.43
CA ARG A 24 -7.46 -6.32 -3.00
C ARG A 24 -7.22 -7.61 -2.22
N ALA A 25 -7.57 -8.76 -2.79
CA ALA A 25 -7.31 -10.05 -2.17
C ALA A 25 -5.80 -10.32 -2.00
N ILE A 26 -4.98 -9.95 -2.99
CA ILE A 26 -3.52 -10.09 -2.89
C ILE A 26 -2.96 -9.17 -1.81
N ALA A 27 -3.34 -7.89 -1.81
CA ALA A 27 -2.90 -6.94 -0.78
C ALA A 27 -3.29 -7.41 0.62
N ALA A 28 -4.52 -7.89 0.82
CA ALA A 28 -4.97 -8.45 2.09
C ALA A 28 -4.13 -9.64 2.55
N LYS A 29 -3.73 -10.55 1.64
CA LYS A 29 -2.83 -11.67 1.96
C LYS A 29 -1.45 -11.20 2.39
N ILE A 30 -0.91 -10.18 1.73
CA ILE A 30 0.39 -9.58 2.09
C ILE A 30 0.31 -8.95 3.48
N PHE A 31 -0.69 -8.10 3.75
CA PHE A 31 -0.87 -7.47 5.06
C PHE A 31 -1.15 -8.48 6.18
N ALA A 32 -1.85 -9.58 5.89
CA ALA A 32 -2.00 -10.67 6.85
C ALA A 32 -0.66 -11.34 7.17
N GLY A 33 0.15 -11.63 6.16
CA GLY A 33 1.49 -12.19 6.35
C GLY A 33 2.42 -11.27 7.14
N LEU A 34 2.45 -9.97 6.79
CA LEU A 34 3.24 -8.96 7.51
C LEU A 34 2.81 -8.83 8.98
N ARG A 35 1.51 -8.94 9.29
CA ARG A 35 1.03 -8.93 10.68
C ARG A 35 1.48 -10.15 11.48
N MET A 36 1.54 -11.32 10.85
CA MET A 36 1.93 -12.56 11.52
C MET A 36 3.45 -12.70 11.67
N TYR A 37 4.21 -12.27 10.66
CA TYR A 37 5.65 -12.58 10.55
C TYR A 37 6.56 -11.35 10.57
N GLY A 38 6.03 -10.14 10.39
CA GLY A 38 6.83 -8.91 10.31
C GLY A 38 7.39 -8.41 11.64
N ASN A 39 7.02 -9.04 12.76
CA ASN A 39 7.47 -8.71 14.12
C ASN A 39 7.36 -7.21 14.48
N TYR A 40 6.45 -6.51 13.82
CA TYR A 40 6.16 -5.11 14.08
C TYR A 40 5.54 -4.97 15.47
N LYS A 41 5.92 -3.91 16.21
CA LYS A 41 5.31 -3.56 17.50
C LYS A 41 3.93 -2.92 17.29
N LEU A 42 3.03 -3.63 16.62
CA LEU A 42 1.70 -3.16 16.29
C LEU A 42 0.70 -3.49 17.42
N PRO A 43 -0.32 -2.65 17.65
CA PRO A 43 -1.41 -2.95 18.55
C PRO A 43 -2.13 -4.26 18.16
N LYS A 44 -2.76 -4.93 19.15
CA LYS A 44 -3.51 -6.17 18.94
C LYS A 44 -4.63 -6.04 17.90
N HIS A 45 -5.17 -4.83 17.71
CA HIS A 45 -6.16 -4.48 16.70
C HIS A 45 -5.60 -3.47 15.69
N CYS A 46 -4.55 -3.86 14.97
CA CYS A 46 -3.96 -2.97 13.95
C CYS A 46 -4.69 -3.02 12.60
N ASP A 47 -4.94 -1.83 12.06
CA ASP A 47 -5.46 -1.62 10.72
C ASP A 47 -4.37 -1.73 9.65
N ASN A 48 -4.75 -1.95 8.38
CA ASN A 48 -3.79 -2.09 7.27
C ASN A 48 -2.89 -0.85 7.10
N ASN A 49 -3.39 0.35 7.43
CA ASN A 49 -2.62 1.59 7.34
C ASN A 49 -1.48 1.63 8.38
N GLU A 50 -1.69 1.08 9.59
CA GLU A 50 -0.66 1.01 10.62
C GLU A 50 0.45 0.04 10.23
N VAL A 51 0.07 -1.11 9.65
CA VAL A 51 1.03 -2.09 9.08
C VAL A 51 1.86 -1.43 7.98
N LEU A 52 1.22 -0.62 7.12
CA LEU A 52 1.91 0.09 6.05
C LEU A 52 2.87 1.15 6.58
N LYS A 53 2.47 1.93 7.60
CA LYS A 53 3.36 2.90 8.25
C LYS A 53 4.58 2.21 8.85
N ALA A 54 4.40 1.13 9.61
CA ALA A 54 5.50 0.37 10.20
C ALA A 54 6.46 -0.19 9.14
N LEU A 55 5.92 -0.70 8.02
CA LEU A 55 6.72 -1.17 6.88
C LEU A 55 7.49 -0.02 6.22
N CYS A 56 6.87 1.14 6.04
CA CYS A 56 7.52 2.32 5.47
C CYS A 56 8.66 2.81 6.38
N ASP A 57 8.44 2.86 7.69
CA ASP A 57 9.46 3.25 8.67
C ASP A 57 10.66 2.29 8.64
N GLU A 58 10.41 0.96 8.58
CA GLU A 58 11.46 -0.05 8.41
C GLU A 58 12.25 0.14 7.11
N ALA A 59 11.57 0.51 6.02
CA ALA A 59 12.18 0.78 4.72
C ALA A 59 12.89 2.16 4.63
N GLY A 60 12.93 2.94 5.72
CA GLY A 60 13.56 4.27 5.76
C GLY A 60 12.74 5.38 5.09
N TRP A 61 11.43 5.16 4.93
CA TRP A 61 10.47 6.18 4.52
C TRP A 61 9.82 6.80 5.74
N THR A 62 9.30 8.01 5.60
CA THR A 62 8.50 8.67 6.64
C THR A 62 7.13 8.96 6.05
N VAL A 63 6.09 8.55 6.79
CA VAL A 63 4.68 8.71 6.41
C VAL A 63 4.03 9.65 7.41
N GLU A 64 3.63 10.82 6.95
CA GLU A 64 2.91 11.80 7.75
C GLU A 64 1.43 11.43 7.88
N GLU A 65 0.72 12.07 8.83
CA GLU A 65 -0.68 11.77 9.12
C GLU A 65 -1.64 12.18 7.99
N ASP A 66 -1.22 13.14 7.16
CA ASP A 66 -1.92 13.58 5.94
C ASP A 66 -1.76 12.61 4.75
N GLY A 67 -0.92 11.56 4.91
CA GLY A 67 -0.61 10.59 3.86
C GLY A 67 0.57 10.99 2.98
N THR A 68 1.26 12.09 3.27
CA THR A 68 2.48 12.48 2.57
C THR A 68 3.61 11.52 2.93
N THR A 69 4.26 10.93 1.91
CA THR A 69 5.37 10.01 2.10
C THR A 69 6.64 10.54 1.46
N TYR A 70 7.72 10.66 2.23
CA TYR A 70 9.03 11.04 1.72
C TYR A 70 10.11 10.07 2.20
N LYS A 71 11.15 9.91 1.40
CA LYS A 71 12.31 9.10 1.79
C LYS A 71 13.19 9.95 2.69
N LYS A 72 13.48 9.48 3.90
CA LYS A 72 14.55 10.10 4.68
C LYS A 72 15.83 9.87 3.88
N LYS A 73 16.44 10.95 3.39
CA LYS A 73 17.78 10.86 2.81
C LYS A 73 18.69 10.34 3.93
N LEU A 74 19.15 9.10 3.80
CA LEU A 74 20.37 8.68 4.46
C LEU A 74 21.44 9.68 4.03
N SER A 75 21.87 10.53 4.95
CA SER A 75 23.15 11.21 4.88
C SER A 75 24.25 10.15 5.04
N LEU A 76 24.38 9.26 4.06
CA LEU A 76 25.53 8.37 3.89
C LEU A 76 26.65 9.15 3.19
N CYS A 77 27.05 10.25 3.81
CA CYS A 77 28.28 10.99 3.52
C CYS A 77 28.70 11.74 4.78
N LEU A 78 28.99 11.01 5.86
CA LEU A 78 29.76 11.44 7.03
C LEU A 78 29.94 10.23 7.94
N MET A 79 30.85 9.34 7.53
CA MET A 79 31.79 8.59 8.37
C MET A 79 32.68 7.74 7.48
#